data_AF-A0A661HXS2-F1
#
_entry.id   AF-A0A661HXS2-F1
#
_cell.length_a   1.000
_cell.length_b   1.000
_cell.length_c   1.000
_cell.angle_alpha   90.00
_cell.angle_beta   90.00
_cell.angle_gamma   90.00
#
_symmetry.space_group_name_H-M   'P 1'
#
loop_
_entity.id
_entity.type
_entity.pdbx_description
1 polymer ?
#
loop_
_entity_poly.entity_id
_entity_poly.type
_entity_poly.pdbx_seq_one_letter_code
_entity_poly.pdbx_strand_id
1 'polypeptide(L)'
;QGLEQGLEQGLEQGLEQGLEQGLEQGLEQGLEQGLEQGLEQGLEQGLEQGKIQEKIEIAKNLLDVLDDETIAQKTGLSEDKIRKLRF
;
A
#
# COMPACT_ATOMS: atom_id res chain seq x y z
N GLN A 1 -8.37 1.32 -57.48
CA GLN A 1 -8.36 2.65 -56.86
C GLN A 1 -9.32 2.71 -55.69
N GLY A 2 -10.65 2.63 -55.85
CA GLY A 2 -11.58 2.71 -54.71
C GLY A 2 -11.48 1.60 -53.65
N LEU A 3 -11.23 0.34 -54.05
CA LEU A 3 -11.08 -0.79 -53.11
C LEU A 3 -9.83 -0.66 -52.23
N GLU A 4 -8.73 -0.20 -52.84
CA GLU A 4 -7.43 -0.05 -52.18
C GLU A 4 -7.47 1.09 -51.15
N GLN A 5 -8.06 2.23 -51.53
CA GLN A 5 -8.31 3.34 -50.61
C GLN A 5 -9.25 2.96 -49.46
N GLY A 6 -10.31 2.21 -49.74
CA GLY A 6 -11.23 1.76 -48.69
C GLY A 6 -10.57 0.80 -47.70
N LEU A 7 -9.68 -0.09 -48.17
CA LEU A 7 -8.93 -1.00 -47.30
C LEU A 7 -7.92 -0.25 -46.44
N GLU A 8 -7.18 0.69 -47.03
CA GLU A 8 -6.19 1.51 -46.34
C GLU A 8 -6.84 2.35 -45.23
N GLN A 9 -7.93 3.06 -45.56
CA GLN A 9 -8.69 3.86 -44.59
C GLN A 9 -9.30 3.00 -43.48
N GLY A 10 -9.88 1.85 -43.81
CA GLY A 10 -10.46 0.96 -42.82
C GLY A 10 -9.41 0.37 -41.86
N LEU A 11 -8.22 0.04 -42.38
CA LEU A 11 -7.12 -0.46 -41.56
C LEU A 11 -6.54 0.64 -40.65
N GLU A 12 -6.33 1.85 -41.19
CA GLU A 12 -5.83 2.99 -40.43
C GLU A 12 -6.79 3.36 -39.29
N GLN A 13 -8.09 3.50 -39.59
CA GLN A 13 -9.10 3.81 -38.58
C GLN A 13 -9.24 2.70 -37.54
N GLY A 14 -9.26 1.43 -37.97
CA GLY A 14 -9.36 0.30 -37.05
C GLY A 14 -8.14 0.19 -36.12
N LEU A 15 -6.95 0.46 -36.63
CA LEU A 15 -5.71 0.45 -35.84
C LEU A 15 -5.67 1.63 -34.86
N GLU A 16 -6.01 2.83 -35.32
CA GLU A 16 -6.04 4.03 -34.48
C GLU A 16 -7.04 3.87 -33.33
N GLN A 17 -8.28 3.48 -33.63
CA GLN A 17 -9.31 3.26 -32.62
C GLN A 17 -8.95 2.13 -31.66
N GLY A 18 -8.43 1.01 -32.18
CA GLY A 18 -8.03 -0.12 -31.33
C GLY A 18 -6.87 0.21 -30.41
N LEU A 19 -5.90 0.99 -30.88
CA LEU A 19 -4.76 1.42 -30.09
C LEU A 19 -5.18 2.44 -29.01
N GLU A 20 -5.98 3.43 -29.39
CA GLU A 20 -6.48 4.46 -28.47
C GLU A 20 -7.30 3.82 -27.34
N GLN A 21 -8.29 2.99 -27.68
CA GLN A 21 -9.13 2.31 -26.69
C GLN A 21 -8.31 1.35 -25.80
N GLY A 22 -7.41 0.57 -26.40
CA GLY A 22 -6.58 -0.36 -25.65
C GLY A 22 -5.64 0.34 -24.67
N LEU A 23 -5.06 1.46 -25.09
CA LEU A 23 -4.16 2.25 -24.25
C LEU A 23 -4.92 2.96 -23.13
N GLU A 24 -6.06 3.58 -23.45
CA GLU A 24 -6.90 4.28 -22.47
C GLU A 24 -7.37 3.30 -21.39
N GLN A 25 -7.97 2.17 -21.78
CA GLN A 25 -8.46 1.16 -20.85
C GLN A 25 -7.32 0.54 -20.03
N GLY A 26 -6.20 0.21 -20.68
CA GLY A 26 -5.05 -0.38 -20.00
C GLY A 26 -4.42 0.55 -18.98
N LEU A 27 -4.32 1.84 -19.31
CA LEU A 27 -3.78 2.86 -18.41
C LEU A 27 -4.72 3.13 -17.25
N GLU A 28 -6.02 3.31 -17.51
CA GLU A 28 -7.04 3.57 -16.49
C GLU A 28 -7.09 2.42 -15.48
N GLN A 29 -7.23 1.18 -15.96
CA GLN A 29 -7.27 0.00 -15.10
C GLN A 29 -5.98 -0.21 -14.33
N GLY A 30 -4.83 -0.05 -14.99
CA GLY A 30 -3.53 -0.21 -14.36
C GLY A 30 -3.27 0.83 -13.27
N LEU A 31 -3.67 2.08 -13.50
CA LEU A 31 -3.52 3.16 -12.55
C LEU A 31 -4.48 3.01 -11.37
N GLU A 32 -5.75 2.70 -11.62
CA GLU A 32 -6.76 2.49 -10.58
C GLU A 32 -6.36 1.35 -9.65
N GLN A 33 -6.04 0.18 -10.21
CA GLN A 33 -5.64 -0.99 -9.41
C GLN A 33 -4.33 -0.74 -8.66
N GLY A 34 -3.34 -0.14 -9.32
CA GLY A 34 -2.05 0.14 -8.69
C GLY A 34 -2.16 1.14 -7.55
N LEU A 35 -2.97 2.19 -7.71
CA LEU A 35 -3.18 3.20 -6.68
C LEU A 35 -3.99 2.65 -5.50
N GLU A 36 -5.08 1.93 -5.78
CA GLU A 36 -5.93 1.34 -4.74
C GLU A 36 -5.13 0.36 -3.88
N GLN A 37 -4.45 -0.61 -4.50
CA GLN A 37 -3.65 -1.60 -3.78
C GLN A 37 -2.49 -0.96 -3.03
N GLY A 38 -1.78 -0.03 -3.66
CA GLY A 38 -0.64 0.65 -3.04
C GLY A 38 -1.05 1.50 -1.84
N LEU A 39 -2.17 2.21 -1.94
CA LEU A 39 -2.69 3.04 -0.85
C LEU A 39 -3.21 2.19 0.31
N GLU A 40 -3.99 1.14 0.02
CA GLU A 40 -4.54 0.24 1.04
C GLU A 40 -3.42 -0.43 1.84
N GLN A 41 -2.46 -1.06 1.15
CA GLN A 41 -1.33 -1.72 1.79
C GLN A 41 -0.46 -0.75 2.57
N GLY A 42 -0.15 0.42 1.99
CA GLY A 42 0.68 1.43 2.63
C GLY A 42 0.03 2.00 3.89
N LEU A 43 -1.29 2.25 3.84
CA LEU A 43 -2.04 2.76 4.98
C LEU A 43 -2.16 1.71 6.09
N GLU A 44 -2.50 0.47 5.76
CA GLU A 44 -2.61 -0.62 6.74
C GLU A 44 -1.28 -0.85 7.46
N GLN A 45 -0.18 -0.98 6.70
CA GLN A 45 1.17 -1.15 7.27
C GLN A 45 1.58 0.06 8.12
N GLY A 46 1.33 1.27 7.63
CA GLY A 46 1.66 2.50 8.36
C GLY A 46 0.90 2.62 9.68
N LEU A 47 -0.39 2.28 9.70
CA LEU A 47 -1.21 2.31 10.92
C LEU A 47 -0.79 1.22 11.91
N GLU A 48 -0.48 0.01 11.44
CA GLU A 48 0.00 -1.07 12.32
C GLU A 48 1.36 -0.72 12.93
N GLN A 49 2.31 -0.26 12.12
CA GLN A 49 3.63 0.20 12.59
C GLN A 49 3.49 1.35 13.59
N GLY A 50 2.63 2.34 13.30
CA GLY A 50 2.35 3.46 14.19
C GLY A 50 1.82 3.02 15.56
N LYS A 51 0.85 2.10 15.59
CA LYS A 51 0.31 1.53 16.84
C LYS A 51 1.38 0.76 17.63
N ILE A 52 2.26 0.01 16.96
CA ILE A 52 3.35 -0.69 17.63
C ILE A 52 4.36 0.30 18.19
N GLN A 53 4.70 1.35 17.43
CA GLN A 53 5.64 2.37 17.88
C GLN A 53 5.09 3.13 19.10
N GLU A 54 3.81 3.49 19.09
CA GLU A 54 3.15 4.13 20.24
C GLU A 54 3.27 3.26 21.50
N LYS A 55 2.97 1.96 21.40
CA LYS A 55 3.12 1.02 22.52
C LYS A 55 4.55 0.97 23.04
N ILE A 56 5.55 1.01 22.15
CA ILE A 56 6.97 1.02 22.52
C ILE A 56 7.35 2.32 23.23
N GLU A 57 6.89 3.48 22.76
CA GLU A 57 7.17 4.76 23.42
C GLU A 57 6.53 4.85 24.81
N ILE A 58 5.30 4.37 24.96
CA ILE A 58 4.66 4.24 26.27
C ILE A 58 5.49 3.32 27.17
N ALA A 59 5.93 2.15 26.67
CA ALA A 59 6.76 1.24 27.43
C ALA A 59 8.05 1.90 27.93
N LYS A 60 8.77 2.61 27.05
CA LYS A 60 10.01 3.32 27.38
C LYS A 60 9.84 4.31 28.52
N ASN A 61 8.76 5.09 28.50
CA ASN A 61 8.47 6.08 29.55
C ASN A 61 8.15 5.44 30.92
N LEU A 62 7.80 4.16 30.94
CA LEU A 62 7.43 3.43 32.15
C LEU A 62 8.58 2.56 32.70
N LEU A 63 9.66 2.35 31.94
CA LEU A 63 10.76 1.43 32.31
C LEU A 63 11.37 1.76 33.68
N ASP A 64 11.52 3.05 34.01
CA ASP A 64 12.16 3.47 35.26
C ASP A 64 11.22 3.44 36.48
N VAL A 65 9.92 3.21 36.26
CA VAL A 65 8.88 3.35 37.29
C VAL A 65 8.22 2.02 37.61
N LEU A 66 8.06 1.14 36.61
CA LEU A 66 7.29 -0.09 36.71
C LEU A 66 8.13 -1.33 36.36
N ASP A 67 7.71 -2.49 36.87
CA ASP A 67 8.24 -3.78 36.49
C ASP A 67 7.76 -4.22 35.09
N ASP A 68 8.45 -5.21 34.52
CA ASP A 68 8.22 -5.65 33.14
C ASP A 68 6.83 -6.25 32.94
N GLU A 69 6.30 -6.95 33.95
CA GLU A 69 4.97 -7.55 33.91
C GLU A 69 3.89 -6.47 33.81
N THR A 70 3.98 -5.44 34.65
CA THR A 70 3.03 -4.33 34.66
C THR A 70 3.09 -3.53 33.36
N ILE A 71 4.30 -3.27 32.84
CA ILE A 71 4.46 -2.57 31.55
C ILE A 71 3.87 -3.39 30.39
N ALA A 72 4.11 -4.71 30.38
CA ALA A 72 3.53 -5.61 29.39
C ALA A 72 2.00 -5.57 29.43
N GLN A 73 1.40 -5.64 30.62
CA GLN A 73 -0.06 -5.53 30.78
C GLN A 73 -0.62 -4.17 30.32
N LYS A 74 0.08 -3.06 30.59
CA LYS A 74 -0.40 -1.71 30.24
C LYS A 74 -0.24 -1.37 28.76
N THR A 75 0.80 -1.88 28.11
CA THR A 75 1.11 -1.58 26.71
C THR A 75 0.58 -2.64 25.75
N GLY A 76 0.25 -3.83 26.25
CA GLY A 76 -0.10 -5.00 25.44
C GLY A 76 1.08 -5.53 24.62
N LEU A 77 2.32 -5.25 25.04
CA LEU A 77 3.53 -5.88 24.52
C LEU A 77 3.88 -7.12 25.35
N SER A 78 4.64 -8.06 24.78
CA SER A 78 5.15 -9.19 25.55
C SER A 78 6.27 -8.75 26.49
N GLU A 79 6.40 -9.42 27.64
CA GLU A 79 7.49 -9.18 28.58
C GLU A 79 8.87 -9.30 27.93
N ASP A 80 9.07 -10.26 27.02
CA ASP A 80 10.34 -10.38 26.28
C ASP A 80 10.66 -9.15 25.45
N LYS A 81 9.64 -8.48 24.90
CA LYS A 81 9.83 -7.24 24.17
C LYS A 81 10.15 -6.09 25.12
N ILE A 82 9.54 -6.05 26.31
CA ILE A 82 9.88 -5.08 27.36
C ILE A 82 11.31 -5.26 27.86
N ARG A 83 11.74 -6.50 28.13
CA ARG A 83 13.13 -6.82 28.53
C ARG A 83 14.14 -6.33 27.51
N LYS A 84 13.85 -6.51 26.21
CA LYS A 84 14.67 -6.00 25.11
C LYS A 84 14.72 -4.48 24.99
N LEU A 85 13.80 -3.74 25.62
CA LEU A 85 13.85 -2.28 25.64
C LEU A 85 14.73 -1.74 26.78
N ARG A 86 15.10 -2.57 27.76
CA ARG A 86 15.99 -2.19 28.87
C ARG A 86 17.49 -2.29 28.56
N PHE A 87 17.85 -3.03 27.50
CA PHE A 87 19.22 -3.36 27.12
C PHE A 87 19.44 -3.05 25.64
#